data_AF-A0A3P8KR06-F1
#
_entry.id   AF-A0A3P8KR06-F1
#
_cell.length_a   1.000
_cell.length_b   1.000
_cell.length_c   1.000
_cell.angle_alpha   90.00
_cell.angle_beta   90.00
_cell.angle_gamma   90.00
#
_symmetry.space_group_name_H-M   'P 1'
#
loop_
_entity.id
_entity.type
_entity.pdbx_description
1 polymer ?
#
loop_
_entity_poly.entity_id
_entity_poly.type
_entity_poly.pdbx_seq_one_letter_code
_entity_poly.pdbx_strand_id
1 'polypeptide(L)' 'MLHPFHIHGTQFRILSENGRPAAAHRTGWKDTVRVDGGVSEVLVKFDHEAPKEFAYMAHCHLLEHEDTGMMLGFTV' A
#
# COMPACT_ATOMS: atom_id res chain seq x y z
N MET A 1 6.64 8.35 -12.06
CA MET A 1 7.72 7.66 -11.35
C MET A 1 7.13 6.39 -10.77
N LEU A 2 7.96 5.38 -10.50
CA LEU A 2 7.53 4.17 -9.82
C LEU A 2 7.35 4.47 -8.33
N HIS A 3 6.16 4.18 -7.81
CA HIS A 3 5.80 4.27 -6.40
C HIS A 3 5.30 2.89 -5.95
N PRO A 4 6.17 2.00 -5.41
CA PRO A 4 5.72 0.77 -4.78
C PRO A 4 4.98 1.16 -3.50
N PHE A 5 3.65 1.14 -3.50
CA PHE A 5 2.86 1.67 -2.40
C PHE A 5 2.61 0.57 -1.37
N HIS A 6 3.03 0.80 -0.13
CA HIS A 6 2.97 -0.12 1.00
C HIS A 6 1.96 0.36 2.05
N ILE A 7 1.26 -0.58 2.70
CA ILE A 7 0.28 -0.33 3.76
C ILE A 7 0.63 -1.20 4.97
N HIS A 8 0.86 -0.58 6.13
CA HIS A 8 1.17 -1.25 7.38
C HIS A 8 -0.04 -2.04 7.91
N GLY A 9 0.19 -2.98 8.83
CA GLY A 9 -0.88 -3.64 9.61
C GLY A 9 -1.76 -4.63 8.83
N THR A 10 -1.41 -4.97 7.59
CA THR A 10 -2.23 -5.86 6.75
C THR A 10 -1.40 -6.65 5.74
N GLN A 11 -1.98 -7.76 5.28
CA GLN A 11 -1.73 -8.31 3.95
C GLN A 11 -3.05 -8.16 3.17
N PHE A 12 -2.99 -7.58 1.99
CA PHE A 12 -4.14 -7.28 1.13
C PHE A 12 -4.16 -8.12 -0.15
N ARG A 13 -5.26 -8.03 -0.90
CA ARG A 13 -5.42 -8.59 -2.25
C ARG A 13 -5.45 -7.45 -3.27
N ILE A 14 -4.74 -7.59 -4.38
CA ILE A 14 -4.78 -6.58 -5.45
C ILE A 14 -5.99 -6.83 -6.35
N LEU A 15 -6.83 -5.80 -6.55
CA LEU A 15 -7.95 -5.83 -7.50
C LEU A 15 -7.51 -5.32 -8.87
N SER A 16 -6.76 -4.21 -8.89
CA SER A 16 -6.13 -3.64 -10.07
C SER A 16 -4.72 -3.15 -9.72
N GLU A 17 -3.74 -3.48 -10.54
CA GLU A 17 -2.35 -3.03 -10.43
C GLU A 17 -2.02 -2.11 -11.61
N ASN A 18 -1.94 -0.81 -11.34
CA ASN A 18 -1.58 0.24 -12.29
C ASN A 18 -2.47 0.24 -13.55
N GLY A 19 -3.80 0.12 -13.34
CA GLY A 19 -4.82 0.12 -14.38
C GLY A 19 -5.03 -1.23 -15.08
N ARG A 20 -4.42 -2.32 -14.60
CA ARG A 20 -4.54 -3.66 -15.19
C ARG A 20 -4.81 -4.72 -14.11
N PRO A 21 -5.44 -5.86 -14.46
CA PRO A 21 -5.51 -6.99 -13.55
C PRO A 21 -4.11 -7.43 -13.09
N ALA A 22 -3.96 -7.79 -11.82
CA ALA A 22 -2.70 -8.28 -11.27
C ALA A 22 -2.27 -9.59 -11.96
N ALA A 23 -0.97 -9.75 -12.21
CA ALA A 23 -0.41 -10.99 -12.75
C ALA A 23 -0.66 -12.16 -11.77
N ALA A 24 -0.80 -13.39 -12.29
CA ALA A 24 -1.19 -14.57 -11.48
C ALA A 24 -0.30 -14.82 -10.24
N HIS A 25 1.01 -14.57 -10.34
CA HIS A 25 1.92 -14.72 -9.18
C HIS A 25 1.80 -13.60 -8.14
N ARG A 26 1.02 -12.54 -8.43
CA ARG A 26 0.78 -11.37 -7.58
C ARG A 26 -0.65 -11.30 -7.04
N THR A 27 -1.54 -12.22 -7.43
CA THR A 27 -2.94 -12.24 -6.97
C THR A 27 -3.11 -12.78 -5.55
N GLY A 28 -2.03 -13.24 -4.91
CA GLY A 28 -2.03 -13.73 -3.52
C GLY A 28 -2.01 -12.61 -2.47
N TRP A 29 -1.46 -12.91 -1.31
CA TRP A 29 -1.25 -11.95 -0.22
C TRP A 29 -0.10 -11.01 -0.54
N LYS A 30 -0.36 -9.71 -0.46
CA LYS A 30 0.63 -8.65 -0.71
C LYS A 30 0.51 -7.57 0.35
N ASP A 31 1.63 -6.92 0.63
CA ASP A 31 1.71 -5.68 1.41
C ASP A 31 2.07 -4.45 0.56
N THR A 32 2.38 -4.68 -0.73
CA THR A 32 2.88 -3.67 -1.66
C THR A 32 2.24 -3.83 -3.03
N VAL A 33 1.79 -2.72 -3.63
CA VAL A 33 1.21 -2.66 -4.98
C VAL A 33 1.96 -1.64 -5.85
N ARG A 34 2.18 -1.94 -7.13
CA ARG A 34 2.82 -1.01 -8.06
C ARG A 34 1.89 0.18 -8.36
N VAL A 35 2.38 1.41 -8.25
CA VAL A 35 1.75 2.62 -8.80
C VAL A 35 2.76 3.34 -9.68
N ASP A 36 2.46 3.55 -10.96
CA ASP A 36 3.38 4.16 -11.92
C ASP A 36 2.60 4.75 -13.11
N GLY A 37 2.09 5.97 -12.92
CA GLY A 37 1.31 6.69 -13.94
C GLY A 37 -0.12 6.18 -14.16
N GLY A 38 -0.52 5.09 -13.50
CA GLY A 38 -1.89 4.58 -13.45
C GLY A 38 -2.43 4.52 -12.02
N VAL A 39 -3.61 3.92 -11.87
CA VAL A 39 -4.31 3.77 -10.59
C VAL A 39 -4.29 2.31 -10.17
N SER A 40 -4.00 2.06 -8.90
CA SER A 40 -4.07 0.72 -8.29
C SER A 40 -5.19 0.68 -7.26
N GLU A 41 -5.83 -0.48 -7.14
CA GLU A 41 -6.92 -0.74 -6.22
C GLU A 41 -6.64 -2.03 -5.45
N VAL A 42 -6.77 -1.96 -4.13
CA VAL A 42 -6.47 -3.08 -3.22
C VAL A 42 -7.64 -3.31 -2.27
N LEU A 43 -7.92 -4.58 -1.98
CA LEU A 43 -8.86 -5.00 -0.96
C LEU A 43 -8.11 -5.25 0.34
N VAL A 44 -8.33 -4.38 1.31
CA VAL A 44 -7.62 -4.31 2.59
C VAL A 44 -8.58 -4.56 3.76
N LYS A 45 -8.09 -5.25 4.79
CA LYS A 45 -8.74 -5.45 6.09
C LYS A 45 -7.69 -5.32 7.19
N PHE A 46 -8.05 -4.68 8.30
CA PHE A 46 -7.20 -4.54 9.48
C PHE A 46 -7.82 -5.31 10.63
N ASP A 47 -7.04 -6.19 11.26
CA ASP A 47 -7.48 -7.06 12.36
C ASP A 47 -6.98 -6.58 13.74
N HIS A 48 -6.24 -5.46 13.77
CA HIS A 48 -5.58 -4.91 14.96
C HIS A 48 -5.78 -3.39 15.04
N GLU A 49 -5.94 -2.87 16.26
CA GLU A 49 -6.10 -1.44 16.53
C GLU A 49 -4.77 -0.68 16.37
N ALA A 50 -4.85 0.58 15.93
CA ALA A 50 -3.73 1.50 15.84
C ALA A 50 -4.18 2.90 16.29
N PRO A 51 -3.98 3.28 17.57
CA PRO A 51 -4.37 4.58 18.08
C PRO A 51 -3.47 5.68 17.50
N LYS A 52 -3.87 6.94 17.65
CA LYS A 52 -3.19 8.11 17.05
C LYS A 52 -1.70 8.19 17.44
N GLU A 53 -1.36 7.81 18.65
CA GLU A 53 -0.01 7.83 19.20
C GLU A 53 0.91 6.76 18.56
N PHE A 54 0.31 5.71 17.97
CA PHE A 54 0.98 4.57 17.34
C PHE A 54 0.31 4.21 16.00
N ALA A 55 -0.02 5.22 15.20
CA ALA A 55 -0.73 5.07 13.94
C ALA A 55 0.04 4.19 12.94
N TYR A 56 -0.70 3.48 12.08
CA TYR A 56 -0.13 2.78 10.93
C TYR A 56 0.24 3.77 9.82
N MET A 57 1.19 3.37 8.96
CA MET A 57 1.58 4.17 7.80
C MET A 57 1.09 3.56 6.49
N ALA A 58 0.78 4.43 5.53
CA ALA A 58 0.63 4.09 4.13
C ALA A 58 1.53 5.02 3.31
N HIS A 59 2.46 4.46 2.53
CA HIS A 59 3.53 5.25 1.91
C HIS A 59 4.10 4.62 0.65
N CYS A 60 4.79 5.46 -0.12
CA CYS A 60 5.64 4.99 -1.19
C CYS A 60 6.91 4.36 -0.59
N HIS A 61 7.19 3.11 -0.93
CA HIS A 61 8.36 2.35 -0.45
C HIS A 61 9.63 2.58 -1.30
N LEU A 62 9.61 3.59 -2.19
CA LEU A 62 10.83 4.23 -2.66
C LEU A 62 11.24 5.22 -1.56
N LEU A 63 12.27 4.87 -0.80
CA LEU A 63 12.58 5.45 0.50
C LEU A 63 12.82 6.96 0.44
N GLU A 64 13.48 7.45 -0.60
CA GLU A 64 13.69 8.88 -0.77
C GLU A 64 12.37 9.65 -0.96
N HIS A 65 11.33 9.03 -1.53
CA HIS A 65 10.00 9.64 -1.58
C HIS A 65 9.30 9.61 -0.21
N GLU A 66 9.45 8.53 0.55
CA GLU A 66 8.95 8.44 1.93
C GLU A 66 9.56 9.54 2.81
N ASP A 67 10.90 9.63 2.84
CA ASP A 67 11.66 10.59 3.63
C ASP A 67 11.36 12.04 3.24
N THR A 68 10.97 12.27 1.99
CA THR A 68 10.57 13.60 1.49
C THR A 68 9.06 13.87 1.57
N GLY A 69 8.31 13.00 2.26
CA GLY A 69 6.94 13.27 2.70
C GLY A 69 5.83 12.49 2.00
N MET A 70 6.15 11.52 1.13
CA MET A 70 5.15 10.65 0.49
C MET A 70 4.69 9.52 1.41
N MET A 71 4.19 9.91 2.59
CA MET A 71 3.71 9.04 3.65
C MET A 71 2.53 9.70 4.37
N LEU A 72 1.56 8.90 4.80
CA LEU A 72 0.50 9.33 5.71
C LEU A 72 0.34 8.33 6.85
N GLY A 73 -0.03 8.85 8.02
CA GLY A 73 -0.47 8.04 9.17
C GLY A 73 -1.99 7.92 9.21
N PHE A 74 -2.49 6.75 9.63
CA PHE A 74 -3.92 6.50 9.85
C PHE A 74 -4.16 5.64 11.09
N THR A 75 -5.30 5.86 11.74
CA THR A 75 -5.74 5.04 12.88
C THR A 75 -6.64 3.90 12.43
N VAL A 76 -6.69 2.83 13.21
CA VAL A 76 -7.62 1.70 13.07
C VAL A 76 -8.30 1.45 14.41
#